data_AF-A0A2V5VSW7-F1
#
_entry.id   AF-A0A2V5VSW7-F1
#
_cell.length_a   1.000
_cell.length_b   1.000
_cell.length_c   1.000
_cell.angle_alpha   90.00
_cell.angle_beta   90.00
_cell.angle_gamma   90.00
#
_symmetry.space_group_name_H-M   'P 1'
#
loop_
_entity.id
_entity.type
_entity.pdbx_description
1 polymer ?
#
loop_
_entity_poly.entity_id
_entity_poly.type
_entity_poly.pdbx_seq_one_letter_code
_entity_poly.pdbx_strand_id
1 'polypeptide(L)'
;MDALYLVGIAVLAVFGFVFAIVLFNFFGIWLRARIANAPVGMGKMIGMRLRRVPVGLIVDNRITAVKAGIEVPSDPLEAHYLAGGDVTQVILALIAAD
;
A
#
# COMPACT_ATOMS: atom_id res chain seq x y z
N MET A 1 27.26 33.60 -9.13
CA MET A 1 26.69 32.44 -9.86
C MET A 1 26.61 31.19 -8.98
N ASP A 2 27.42 31.15 -7.91
CA ASP A 2 27.61 29.98 -7.04
C ASP A 2 26.45 29.74 -6.08
N ALA A 3 25.85 30.82 -5.56
CA ALA A 3 24.69 30.73 -4.66
C ALA A 3 23.45 30.13 -5.36
N LEU A 4 23.20 30.46 -6.63
CA LEU A 4 22.07 29.91 -7.39
C LEU A 4 22.25 28.41 -7.68
N TYR A 5 23.49 27.98 -7.93
CA TYR A 5 23.83 26.58 -8.17
C TYR A 5 23.68 25.72 -6.89
N LEU A 6 24.11 26.25 -5.74
CA LEU A 6 23.93 25.61 -4.44
C LEU A 6 22.45 25.49 -4.06
N VAL A 7 21.65 26.53 -4.31
CA VAL A 7 20.19 26.50 -4.10
C VAL A 7 19.54 25.46 -5.01
N GLY A 8 19.95 25.37 -6.28
CA GLY A 8 19.46 24.35 -7.21
C GLY A 8 19.74 22.92 -6.75
N ILE A 9 20.97 22.63 -6.30
CA ILE A 9 21.35 21.31 -5.75
C ILE A 9 20.56 21.01 -4.47
N ALA A 10 20.38 21.99 -3.59
CA ALA A 10 19.61 21.81 -2.35
C ALA A 10 18.14 21.42 -2.63
N VAL A 11 17.48 22.08 -3.58
CA VAL A 11 16.09 21.74 -3.96
C VAL A 11 16.00 20.34 -4.56
N LEU A 12 16.96 19.96 -5.41
CA LEU A 12 17.01 18.64 -6.04
C LEU A 12 17.26 17.53 -5.00
N ALA A 13 18.15 17.78 -4.03
CA ALA A 13 18.42 16.88 -2.92
C ALA A 13 17.18 16.68 -2.03
N VAL A 14 16.44 17.76 -1.73
CA VAL A 14 15.18 17.67 -0.95
C VAL A 14 14.13 16.87 -1.71
N PHE A 15 13.95 17.13 -3.02
CA PHE A 15 12.99 16.38 -3.83
C PHE A 15 13.33 14.89 -3.90
N GLY A 16 14.61 14.57 -4.12
CA GLY A 16 15.10 13.20 -4.08
C GLY A 16 14.89 12.52 -2.73
N PHE A 17 15.10 13.24 -1.63
CA PHE A 17 14.89 12.73 -0.28
C PHE A 17 13.41 12.41 0.01
N VAL A 18 12.49 13.32 -0.35
CA VAL A 18 11.04 13.07 -0.20
C VAL A 18 10.61 11.87 -1.05
N PHE A 19 11.09 11.78 -2.29
CA PHE A 19 10.80 10.65 -3.16
C PHE A 19 11.30 9.32 -2.58
N ALA A 20 12.50 9.31 -2.01
CA ALA A 20 13.06 8.14 -1.34
C ALA A 20 12.18 7.70 -0.15
N ILE A 21 11.74 8.63 0.72
CA ILE A 21 10.86 8.32 1.85
C ILE A 21 9.57 7.64 1.39
N VAL A 22 8.95 8.17 0.31
CA VAL A 22 7.73 7.58 -0.26
C VAL A 22 8.01 6.15 -0.72
N LEU A 23 9.09 5.92 -1.46
CA LEU A 23 9.47 4.59 -1.94
C LEU A 23 9.72 3.60 -0.79
N PHE A 24 10.41 4.04 0.27
CA PHE A 24 10.67 3.23 1.47
C PHE A 24 9.38 2.79 2.16
N ASN A 25 8.39 3.68 2.28
CA ASN A 25 7.08 3.33 2.86
C ASN A 25 6.37 2.23 2.07
N PHE A 26 6.37 2.31 0.73
CA PHE A 26 5.81 1.25 -0.11
C PHE A 26 6.58 -0.07 0.01
N PHE A 27 7.91 0.01 0.09
CA PHE A 27 8.77 -1.16 0.23
C PHE A 27 8.48 -1.92 1.53
N GLY A 28 8.26 -1.21 2.64
CA GLY A 28 7.89 -1.83 3.92
C GLY A 28 6.56 -2.59 3.85
N ILE A 29 5.54 -2.02 3.21
CA ILE A 29 4.24 -2.69 3.01
C ILE A 29 4.38 -3.90 2.08
N TRP A 30 5.11 -3.74 0.98
CA TRP A 30 5.38 -4.82 0.03
C TRP A 30 6.05 -6.02 0.70
N LEU A 31 7.07 -5.75 1.53
CA LEU A 31 7.84 -6.78 2.22
C LEU A 31 6.96 -7.57 3.19
N ARG A 32 6.09 -6.90 3.96
CA ARG A 32 5.11 -7.57 4.84
C ARG A 32 4.19 -8.50 4.05
N ALA A 33 3.66 -8.02 2.92
CA ALA A 33 2.79 -8.80 2.04
C ALA A 33 3.49 -10.06 1.50
N ARG A 34 4.77 -9.92 1.09
CA ARG A 34 5.60 -11.04 0.61
C ARG A 34 5.88 -12.07 1.70
N ILE A 35 6.29 -11.64 2.89
CA ILE A 35 6.62 -12.54 4.00
C ILE A 35 5.38 -13.29 4.49
N ALA A 36 4.20 -12.66 4.43
CA ALA A 36 2.94 -13.28 4.82
C ALA A 36 2.32 -14.20 3.75
N ASN A 37 3.05 -14.57 2.70
CA ASN A 37 2.54 -15.33 1.54
C ASN A 37 1.32 -14.69 0.85
N ALA A 38 1.11 -13.39 1.02
CA ALA A 38 0.03 -12.62 0.40
C ALA A 38 0.63 -11.58 -0.56
N PRO A 39 1.34 -11.99 -1.64
CA PRO A 39 2.06 -11.05 -2.50
C PRO A 39 1.10 -10.05 -3.16
N VAL A 40 1.43 -8.76 -3.06
CA VAL A 40 0.75 -7.68 -3.79
C VAL A 40 1.79 -6.98 -4.66
N GLY A 41 1.50 -6.83 -5.95
CA GLY A 41 2.43 -6.19 -6.89
C GLY A 41 2.67 -4.72 -6.57
N MET A 42 3.90 -4.23 -6.73
CA MET A 42 4.24 -2.81 -6.53
C MET A 42 3.40 -1.88 -7.41
N GLY A 43 3.21 -2.23 -8.70
CA GLY A 43 2.34 -1.48 -9.60
C GLY A 43 0.90 -1.36 -9.09
N LYS A 44 0.40 -2.39 -8.40
CA LYS A 44 -0.95 -2.36 -7.82
C LYS A 44 -1.04 -1.43 -6.62
N MET A 45 -0.03 -1.42 -5.75
CA MET A 45 0.05 -0.47 -4.63
C MET A 45 0.15 0.99 -5.08
N ILE A 46 0.88 1.24 -6.16
CA ILE A 46 0.90 2.56 -6.80
C ILE A 46 -0.49 2.90 -7.35
N GLY A 47 -1.14 1.96 -8.04
CA GLY A 47 -2.51 2.12 -8.55
C GLY A 47 -3.53 2.41 -7.46
N MET A 48 -3.47 1.70 -6.33
CA MET A 48 -4.28 1.97 -5.14
C MET A 48 -4.12 3.41 -4.65
N ARG A 49 -2.87 3.89 -4.55
CA ARG A 49 -2.61 5.25 -4.08
C ARG A 49 -3.11 6.32 -5.05
N LEU A 50 -3.04 6.05 -6.36
CA LEU A 50 -3.61 6.92 -7.39
C LEU A 50 -5.14 6.98 -7.30
N ARG A 51 -5.80 5.85 -6.99
CA ARG A 51 -7.24 5.74 -6.72
C ARG A 51 -7.66 6.29 -5.35
N ARG A 52 -6.74 6.88 -4.57
CA ARG A 52 -6.95 7.34 -3.18
C ARG A 52 -7.37 6.24 -2.20
N VAL A 53 -7.01 4.99 -2.46
CA VAL A 53 -7.23 3.87 -1.56
C VAL A 53 -6.03 3.70 -0.62
N PRO A 54 -6.24 3.54 0.70
CA PRO A 54 -5.16 3.33 1.66
C PRO A 54 -4.53 1.95 1.47
N VAL A 55 -3.36 1.92 0.83
CA VAL A 55 -2.60 0.70 0.52
C VAL A 55 -2.37 -0.18 1.75
N GLY A 56 -2.00 0.41 2.89
CA GLY A 56 -1.74 -0.33 4.13
C GLY A 56 -2.96 -1.12 4.58
N LEU A 57 -4.13 -0.48 4.62
CA LEU A 57 -5.39 -1.12 5.05
C LEU A 57 -5.75 -2.30 4.15
N ILE A 58 -5.64 -2.17 2.82
CA ILE A 58 -5.97 -3.26 1.90
C ILE A 58 -4.98 -4.41 2.03
N VAL A 59 -3.68 -4.12 2.12
CA VAL A 59 -2.64 -5.13 2.23
C VAL A 59 -2.72 -5.87 3.56
N ASP A 60 -2.90 -5.15 4.66
CA ASP A 60 -2.95 -5.75 6.00
C ASP A 60 -4.22 -6.62 6.15
N ASN A 61 -5.39 -6.16 5.67
CA ASN A 61 -6.60 -6.99 5.63
C ASN A 61 -6.45 -8.23 4.75
N ARG A 62 -5.78 -8.11 3.60
CA ARG A 62 -5.49 -9.25 2.73
C ARG A 62 -4.55 -10.25 3.40
N ILE A 63 -3.53 -9.78 4.12
CA ILE A 63 -2.63 -10.63 4.90
C ILE A 63 -3.43 -11.42 5.93
N THR A 64 -4.36 -10.77 6.64
CA THR A 64 -5.22 -11.43 7.62
C THR A 64 -6.09 -12.51 6.99
N ALA A 65 -6.73 -12.21 5.86
CA ALA A 65 -7.55 -13.19 5.12
C ALA A 65 -6.73 -14.41 4.67
N VAL A 66 -5.57 -14.18 4.03
CA VAL A 66 -4.70 -15.26 3.55
C VAL A 66 -4.16 -16.11 4.70
N LYS A 67 -3.82 -15.48 5.85
CA LYS A 67 -3.40 -16.21 7.06
C LYS A 67 -4.51 -17.07 7.66
N ALA A 68 -5.77 -16.70 7.46
CA ALA A 68 -6.93 -17.50 7.85
C ALA A 68 -7.27 -18.60 6.82
N GLY A 69 -6.52 -18.70 5.72
CA GLY A 69 -6.78 -19.67 4.65
C GLY A 69 -7.70 -19.16 3.54
N ILE A 70 -8.18 -17.91 3.64
CA ILE A 70 -9.11 -17.31 2.69
C ILE A 70 -8.35 -16.51 1.65
N GLU A 71 -8.31 -17.01 0.41
CA GLU A 71 -7.69 -16.32 -0.71
C GLU A 71 -8.59 -15.23 -1.27
N VAL A 72 -8.37 -13.98 -0.82
CA VAL A 72 -9.08 -12.82 -1.35
C VAL A 72 -8.15 -11.99 -2.25
N PRO A 73 -8.52 -11.73 -3.51
CA PRO A 73 -7.79 -10.79 -4.35
C PRO A 73 -7.94 -9.35 -3.82
N SER A 74 -6.98 -8.48 -4.11
CA SER A 74 -7.05 -7.08 -3.64
C SER A 74 -8.06 -6.20 -4.38
N ASP A 75 -8.45 -6.52 -5.63
CA ASP A 75 -9.36 -5.65 -6.40
C ASP A 75 -10.75 -5.51 -5.76
N PRO A 76 -11.40 -6.59 -5.28
CA PRO A 76 -12.68 -6.47 -4.58
C PRO A 76 -12.58 -5.71 -3.26
N LEU A 77 -11.46 -5.86 -2.53
CA LEU A 77 -11.22 -5.11 -1.29
C LEU A 77 -11.10 -3.60 -1.59
N GLU A 78 -10.39 -3.23 -2.65
CA GLU A 78 -10.29 -1.85 -3.13
C GLU A 78 -11.67 -1.32 -3.56
N ALA A 79 -12.42 -2.10 -4.34
CA ALA A 79 -13.74 -1.72 -4.81
C ALA A 79 -14.73 -1.53 -3.65
N HIS A 80 -14.71 -2.42 -2.65
CA HIS A 80 -15.55 -2.30 -1.47
C HIS A 80 -15.19 -1.07 -0.64
N TYR A 81 -13.90 -0.78 -0.45
CA TYR A 81 -13.44 0.44 0.20
C TYR A 81 -13.92 1.70 -0.55
N LEU A 82 -13.80 1.72 -1.88
CA LEU A 82 -14.26 2.84 -2.71
C LEU A 82 -15.79 3.03 -2.68
N ALA A 83 -16.53 1.94 -2.46
CA ALA A 83 -17.98 2.00 -2.23
C ALA A 83 -18.35 2.53 -0.83
N GLY A 84 -17.37 2.87 0.02
CA GLY A 84 -17.57 3.34 1.39
C GLY A 84 -17.79 2.22 2.41
N GLY A 85 -17.51 0.97 2.05
CA GLY A 85 -17.64 -0.18 2.93
C GLY A 85 -16.44 -0.38 3.86
N ASP A 86 -16.67 -1.10 4.96
CA ASP A 86 -15.63 -1.50 5.90
C ASP A 86 -15.02 -2.84 5.49
N VAL A 87 -13.85 -2.76 4.85
CA VAL A 87 -13.09 -3.93 4.41
C VAL A 87 -12.70 -4.84 5.59
N THR A 88 -12.35 -4.26 6.74
CA THR A 88 -11.93 -5.05 7.91
C THR A 88 -13.10 -5.84 8.46
N GLN A 89 -14.28 -5.23 8.56
CA GLN A 89 -15.48 -5.94 9.01
C GLN A 89 -15.83 -7.12 8.09
N VAL A 90 -15.76 -6.93 6.76
CA VAL A 90 -16.06 -8.01 5.80
C VAL A 90 -15.04 -9.15 5.90
N ILE A 91 -13.74 -8.84 6.01
CA ILE A 91 -12.71 -9.87 6.17
C ILE A 91 -12.91 -10.65 7.47
N LEU A 92 -13.20 -9.99 8.58
CA LEU A 92 -13.46 -10.67 9.85
C LEU A 92 -14.71 -11.56 9.78
N ALA A 93 -15.78 -11.10 9.11
CA ALA A 93 -16.98 -11.90 8.90
C ALA A 93 -16.72 -13.13 8.01
N LEU A 94 -15.89 -13.00 6.97
CA LEU A 94 -15.46 -14.13 6.15
C LEU A 94 -14.68 -15.15 6.96
N ILE A 95 -13.75 -14.69 7.80
CA ILE A 95 -12.95 -15.56 8.69
C ILE A 95 -13.83 -16.27 9.72
N ALA A 96 -14.87 -15.60 10.22
CA ALA A 96 -15.77 -16.20 11.21
C ALA A 96 -16.78 -17.20 10.60
N ALA A 97 -17.02 -17.10 9.30
CA ALA A 97 -17.94 -17.99 8.58
C ALA A 97 -17.26 -19.29 8.10
N ASP A 98 -15.93 -19.31 8.04
CA ASP A 98 -15.08 -20.45 7.70
C ASP A 98 -14.71 -21.24 8.97
#